data_AF-A0A939AVA6-F1
#
_entry.id   AF-A0A939AVA6-F1
#
_cell.length_a   1.000
_cell.length_b   1.000
_cell.length_c   1.000
_cell.angle_alpha   90.00
_cell.angle_beta   90.00
_cell.angle_gamma   90.00
#
_symmetry.space_group_name_H-M   'P 1'
#
loop_
_entity.id
_entity.type
_entity.pdbx_description
1 polymer ?
#
loop_
_entity_poly.entity_id
_entity_poly.type
_entity_poly.pdbx_seq_one_letter_code
_entity_poly.pdbx_strand_id
1 'polypeptide(L)'
;MTLTTHATLGAVIGHAVGNPALAFVFGFLSHFLVDMIPHGDTGLADNFHVHKRRRKQAVAYVVVDAIVALLFVLLIANTRDLESVRTFSWGITGGVLPDLLVGLYEVTKTPLLRWFNKLHFYFHDFFVRKKGDVPLYYALMAQVVFIAYLQTKL
;
A
#
# COMPACT_ATOMS: atom_id res chain seq x y z
N MET A 1 -0.09 -2.09 4.71
CA MET A 1 -1.41 -2.59 4.22
C MET A 1 -1.19 -3.28 2.87
N THR A 2 -2.23 -3.85 2.25
CA THR A 2 -2.09 -4.40 0.89
C THR A 2 -1.82 -3.31 -0.14
N LEU A 3 -0.98 -3.61 -1.12
CA LEU A 3 -0.73 -2.76 -2.29
C LEU A 3 -2.03 -2.42 -3.02
N THR A 4 -2.97 -3.36 -3.04
CA THR A 4 -4.30 -3.17 -3.66
C THR A 4 -5.06 -2.03 -2.99
N THR A 5 -4.99 -1.91 -1.66
CA THR A 5 -5.65 -0.81 -0.94
C THR A 5 -5.04 0.54 -1.29
N HIS A 6 -3.71 0.63 -1.27
CA HIS A 6 -2.97 1.86 -1.59
C HIS A 6 -3.18 2.30 -3.04
N ALA A 7 -3.16 1.35 -3.98
CA ALA A 7 -3.46 1.61 -5.38
C ALA A 7 -4.91 2.12 -5.55
N THR A 8 -5.88 1.47 -4.92
CA THR A 8 -7.30 1.86 -5.02
C THR A 8 -7.55 3.26 -4.47
N LEU A 9 -6.98 3.58 -3.31
CA LEU A 9 -7.13 4.91 -2.73
C LEU A 9 -6.43 5.97 -3.57
N GLY A 10 -5.23 5.68 -4.07
CA GLY A 10 -4.51 6.55 -5.00
C GLY A 10 -5.32 6.83 -6.27
N ALA A 11 -5.97 5.81 -6.83
CA ALA A 11 -6.86 5.96 -7.97
C ALA A 11 -8.04 6.91 -7.69
N VAL A 12 -8.75 6.72 -6.56
CA VAL A 12 -9.88 7.57 -6.14
C VAL A 12 -9.42 9.03 -5.95
N ILE A 13 -8.27 9.23 -5.28
CA ILE A 13 -7.69 10.57 -5.10
C ILE A 13 -7.36 11.20 -6.45
N GLY A 14 -6.77 10.43 -7.37
CA GLY A 14 -6.46 10.90 -8.71
C GLY A 14 -7.70 11.39 -9.46
N HIS A 15 -8.78 10.60 -9.41
CA HIS A 15 -10.07 10.97 -9.99
C HIS A 15 -10.63 12.24 -9.34
N ALA A 16 -10.65 12.33 -8.01
CA ALA A 16 -11.23 13.46 -7.29
C ALA A 16 -10.48 14.80 -7.50
N VAL A 17 -9.17 14.75 -7.74
CA VAL A 17 -8.32 15.94 -7.79
C VAL A 17 -8.16 16.48 -9.21
N GLY A 18 -8.24 15.63 -10.24
CA GLY A 18 -8.17 16.05 -11.65
C GLY A 18 -6.81 16.61 -12.12
N ASN A 19 -5.82 16.75 -11.23
CA ASN A 19 -4.46 17.20 -11.54
C ASN A 19 -3.43 16.09 -11.24
N PRO A 20 -2.58 15.68 -12.21
CA PRO A 20 -1.65 14.56 -12.00
C PRO A 20 -0.60 14.78 -10.91
N ALA A 21 -0.07 16.00 -10.77
CA ALA A 21 0.94 16.29 -9.75
C ALA A 21 0.33 16.23 -8.35
N LEU A 22 -0.86 16.81 -8.18
CA LEU A 22 -1.58 16.72 -6.91
C LEU A 22 -2.08 15.29 -6.63
N ALA A 23 -2.50 14.55 -7.65
CA ALA A 23 -2.86 13.13 -7.53
C ALA A 23 -1.70 12.31 -6.96
N PHE A 24 -0.49 12.50 -7.50
CA PHE A 24 0.71 11.86 -6.97
C PHE A 24 1.00 12.25 -5.53
N VAL A 25 1.02 13.56 -5.22
CA VAL A 25 1.33 14.06 -3.87
C VAL A 25 0.31 13.55 -2.85
N PHE A 26 -0.99 13.67 -3.12
CA PHE A 26 -2.02 13.23 -2.20
C PHE A 26 -2.10 11.70 -2.11
N GLY A 27 -1.87 10.97 -3.21
CA GLY A 27 -1.71 9.52 -3.18
C GLY A 27 -0.57 9.10 -2.26
N PHE A 28 0.60 9.74 -2.41
CA PHE A 28 1.78 9.48 -1.59
C PHE A 28 1.58 9.79 -0.12
N LEU A 29 0.92 10.90 0.21
CA LEU A 29 0.60 11.24 1.60
C LEU A 29 -0.46 10.30 2.19
N SER A 30 -1.47 9.91 1.40
CA SER A 30 -2.54 9.02 1.84
C SER A 30 -2.02 7.65 2.26
N HIS A 31 -0.96 7.16 1.60
CA HIS A 31 -0.28 5.93 1.96
C HIS A 31 0.06 5.92 3.45
N PHE A 32 0.85 6.90 3.91
CA PHE A 32 1.30 6.97 5.31
C PHE A 32 0.15 7.08 6.29
N LEU A 33 -0.88 7.88 5.96
CA LEU A 33 -2.02 8.09 6.85
C LEU A 33 -2.82 6.80 7.04
N VAL A 34 -3.01 6.05 5.97
CA VAL A 34 -3.82 4.83 5.98
C VAL A 34 -3.04 3.65 6.55
N ASP A 35 -1.71 3.59 6.34
CA ASP A 35 -0.86 2.57 6.94
C ASP A 35 -0.76 2.68 8.47
N MET A 36 -1.13 3.82 9.07
CA MET A 36 -1.24 3.93 10.53
C MET A 36 -2.30 2.98 11.12
N ILE A 37 -3.32 2.61 10.34
CA ILE A 37 -4.43 1.75 10.78
C ILE A 37 -3.89 0.32 10.96
N PRO A 38 -4.00 -0.32 12.14
CA PRO A 38 -3.51 -1.68 12.34
C PRO A 38 -4.06 -2.66 11.29
N HIS A 39 -3.17 -3.41 10.64
CA HIS A 39 -3.52 -4.21 9.47
C HIS A 39 -2.85 -5.60 9.40
N GLY A 40 -2.28 -6.07 10.52
CA GLY A 40 -2.02 -7.49 10.77
C GLY A 40 -0.81 -8.09 10.09
N ASP A 41 0.11 -7.28 9.59
CA ASP A 41 1.34 -7.71 8.90
C ASP A 41 2.61 -7.51 9.73
N THR A 42 2.52 -7.06 10.98
CA THR A 42 3.69 -6.95 11.88
C THR A 42 4.46 -8.28 11.97
N GLY A 43 3.74 -9.40 12.07
CA GLY A 43 4.35 -10.74 12.10
C GLY A 43 4.96 -11.19 10.76
N LEU A 44 4.55 -10.60 9.63
CA LEU A 44 5.16 -10.86 8.32
C LEU A 44 6.53 -10.18 8.20
N ALA A 45 6.68 -8.97 8.74
CA ALA A 45 7.98 -8.30 8.85
C ALA A 45 8.95 -9.15 9.68
N ASP A 46 8.52 -9.66 10.84
CA ASP A 46 9.33 -10.55 11.67
C ASP A 46 9.72 -11.86 10.96
N ASN A 47 8.85 -12.38 10.10
CA ASN A 47 9.17 -13.55 9.28
C ASN A 47 10.26 -13.27 8.24
N PHE A 48 10.38 -12.03 7.76
CA PHE A 48 11.41 -11.62 6.83
C PHE A 48 12.75 -11.36 7.53
N HIS A 49 12.72 -10.65 8.66
CA HIS A 49 13.92 -10.17 9.36
C HIS A 49 14.48 -11.16 10.39
N VAL A 50 13.62 -11.79 11.17
CA VAL A 50 14.00 -12.58 12.35
C VAL A 50 13.97 -14.07 12.00
N HIS A 51 12.88 -14.54 11.39
CA HIS A 51 12.65 -15.97 11.17
C HIS A 51 13.04 -16.40 9.76
N LYS A 52 14.34 -16.55 9.49
CA LYS A 52 14.88 -16.93 8.15
C LYS A 52 14.16 -18.12 7.47
N ARG A 53 13.65 -19.09 8.24
CA ARG A 53 12.88 -20.25 7.71
C ARG A 53 11.52 -19.84 7.10
N ARG A 54 10.91 -18.75 7.59
CA ARG A 54 9.62 -18.20 7.13
C ARG A 54 9.76 -17.06 6.13
N ARG A 55 11.00 -16.66 5.79
CA ARG A 55 11.27 -15.63 4.77
C ARG A 55 10.61 -15.91 3.43
N LYS A 56 10.57 -17.18 2.99
CA LYS A 56 9.89 -17.58 1.75
C LYS A 56 8.39 -17.28 1.78
N GLN A 57 7.74 -17.43 2.93
CA GLN A 57 6.31 -17.13 3.10
C GLN A 57 6.07 -15.62 3.06
N ALA A 58 6.93 -14.83 3.71
CA ALA A 58 6.85 -13.36 3.63
C ALA A 58 7.03 -12.85 2.19
N VAL A 59 8.02 -13.39 1.46
CA VAL A 59 8.22 -13.05 0.03
C VAL A 59 7.02 -13.49 -0.81
N ALA A 60 6.49 -14.70 -0.59
CA ALA A 60 5.32 -15.17 -1.32
C ALA A 60 4.10 -14.27 -1.08
N TYR A 61 3.88 -13.82 0.15
CA TYR A 61 2.79 -12.89 0.47
C TYR A 61 2.94 -11.57 -0.30
N VAL A 62 4.11 -10.93 -0.27
CA VAL A 62 4.35 -9.67 -0.98
C VAL A 62 4.21 -9.85 -2.49
N VAL A 63 4.71 -10.95 -3.06
CA VAL A 63 4.58 -11.24 -4.50
C VAL A 63 3.11 -11.45 -4.90
N VAL A 64 2.36 -12.22 -4.11
CA VAL A 64 0.92 -12.43 -4.36
C VAL A 64 0.16 -11.12 -4.26
N ASP A 65 0.43 -10.31 -3.24
CA ASP A 65 -0.21 -9.00 -3.08
C ASP A 65 0.10 -8.06 -4.25
N ALA A 66 1.35 -8.01 -4.71
CA ALA A 66 1.73 -7.22 -5.88
C ALA A 66 1.02 -7.69 -7.18
N ILE A 67 0.89 -9.00 -7.38
CA ILE A 67 0.15 -9.57 -8.52
C ILE A 67 -1.33 -9.21 -8.43
N VAL A 68 -1.95 -9.37 -7.26
CA VAL A 68 -3.36 -9.02 -7.03
C VAL A 68 -3.58 -7.53 -7.30
N ALA A 69 -2.72 -6.65 -6.76
CA ALA A 69 -2.81 -5.22 -6.98
C ALA A 69 -2.69 -4.86 -8.47
N LEU A 70 -1.73 -5.46 -9.18
CA LEU A 70 -1.55 -5.25 -10.62
C LEU A 70 -2.80 -5.67 -11.41
N LEU A 71 -3.29 -6.90 -11.18
CA LEU A 71 -4.49 -7.40 -11.85
C LEU A 71 -5.72 -6.54 -11.53
N PHE A 72 -5.84 -6.05 -10.30
CA PHE A 72 -6.94 -5.19 -9.87
C PHE A 72 -6.89 -3.81 -10.53
N VAL A 73 -5.71 -3.18 -10.61
CA VAL A 73 -5.52 -1.91 -11.33
C VAL A 73 -5.86 -2.09 -12.82
N LEU A 74 -5.42 -3.19 -13.43
CA LEU A 74 -5.76 -3.51 -14.82
C LEU A 74 -7.27 -3.73 -15.00
N LEU A 75 -7.92 -4.42 -14.07
CA LEU A 75 -9.37 -4.61 -14.09
C LEU A 75 -10.09 -3.25 -14.09
N ILE A 76 -9.75 -2.34 -13.17
CA ILE A 76 -10.36 -1.01 -13.10
C ILE A 76 -10.12 -0.24 -14.40
N ALA A 77 -8.87 -0.20 -14.88
CA ALA A 77 -8.50 0.55 -16.08
C ALA A 77 -9.19 0.06 -17.36
N ASN A 78 -9.69 -1.18 -17.39
CA ASN A 78 -10.37 -1.77 -18.54
C ASN A 78 -11.88 -1.90 -18.37
N THR A 79 -12.44 -1.61 -17.20
CA THR A 79 -13.89 -1.78 -16.92
C THR A 79 -14.59 -0.51 -16.48
N ARG A 80 -13.84 0.52 -16.07
CA ARG A 80 -14.38 1.81 -15.65
C ARG A 80 -14.09 2.88 -16.69
N ASP A 81 -15.05 3.78 -16.86
CA ASP A 81 -14.89 4.98 -17.67
C ASP A 81 -14.07 6.02 -16.91
N LEU A 82 -12.74 5.93 -17.05
CA LEU A 82 -11.81 6.85 -16.40
C LEU A 82 -11.80 8.19 -17.14
N GLU A 83 -12.21 9.27 -16.45
CA GLU A 83 -12.15 10.63 -17.00
C GLU A 83 -10.74 11.02 -17.46
N SER A 84 -9.72 10.61 -16.71
CA SER A 84 -8.32 10.89 -17.02
C SER A 84 -7.38 9.79 -16.51
N VAL A 85 -6.94 8.93 -17.43
CA VAL A 85 -5.93 7.89 -17.20
C VAL A 85 -4.64 8.46 -16.60
N ARG A 86 -4.30 9.71 -16.94
CA ARG A 86 -3.10 10.38 -16.40
C ARG A 86 -3.24 10.65 -14.91
N THR A 87 -4.35 11.23 -14.47
CA THR A 87 -4.56 11.52 -13.04
C THR A 87 -4.69 10.24 -12.21
N PHE A 88 -5.40 9.25 -12.75
CA PHE A 88 -5.54 7.91 -12.20
C PHE A 88 -4.18 7.23 -11.98
N SER A 89 -3.34 7.18 -13.00
CA SER A 89 -2.04 6.49 -12.93
C SER A 89 -1.06 7.19 -11.99
N TRP A 90 -1.02 8.53 -11.96
CA TRP A 90 -0.18 9.28 -11.01
C TRP A 90 -0.64 9.14 -9.56
N GLY A 91 -1.96 9.08 -9.32
CA GLY A 91 -2.51 8.79 -7.99
C GLY A 91 -2.11 7.41 -7.46
N ILE A 92 -2.29 6.37 -8.29
CA ILE A 92 -1.83 5.00 -7.97
C ILE A 92 -0.32 4.98 -7.72
N THR A 93 0.46 5.61 -8.58
CA THR A 93 1.92 5.67 -8.46
C THR A 93 2.32 6.30 -7.12
N GLY A 94 1.67 7.41 -6.75
CA GLY A 94 1.88 8.06 -5.46
C GLY A 94 1.58 7.12 -4.29
N GLY A 95 0.43 6.44 -4.31
CA GLY A 95 0.00 5.55 -3.23
C GLY A 95 0.88 4.30 -3.07
N VAL A 96 1.41 3.74 -4.16
CA VAL A 96 2.19 2.50 -4.14
C VAL A 96 3.70 2.72 -3.96
N LEU A 97 4.23 3.86 -4.39
CA LEU A 97 5.66 4.14 -4.37
C LEU A 97 6.33 3.97 -2.99
N PRO A 98 5.72 4.37 -1.85
CA PRO A 98 6.33 4.17 -0.55
C PRO A 98 6.70 2.70 -0.24
N ASP A 99 5.81 1.75 -0.48
CA ASP A 99 6.10 0.33 -0.26
C ASP A 99 7.21 -0.18 -1.18
N LEU A 100 7.24 0.29 -2.43
CA LEU A 100 8.32 -0.07 -3.37
C LEU A 100 9.69 0.43 -2.89
N LEU A 101 9.75 1.65 -2.35
CA LEU A 101 10.99 2.22 -1.79
C LEU A 101 11.44 1.47 -0.54
N VAL A 102 10.51 1.05 0.33
CA VAL A 102 10.79 0.18 1.47
C VAL A 102 11.30 -1.18 1.00
N GLY A 103 10.61 -1.83 0.05
CA GLY A 103 11.05 -3.10 -0.53
C GLY A 103 12.44 -3.01 -1.18
N LEU A 104 12.72 -1.92 -1.89
CA LEU A 104 14.04 -1.66 -2.46
C LEU A 104 15.12 -1.50 -1.38
N TYR A 105 14.82 -0.78 -0.30
CA TYR A 105 15.71 -0.70 0.85
C TYR A 105 15.91 -2.08 1.50
N GLU A 106 14.87 -2.88 1.63
CA GLU A 106 14.93 -4.21 2.22
C GLU A 106 15.81 -5.19 1.44
N VAL A 107 15.86 -5.06 0.12
CA VAL A 107 16.74 -5.87 -0.73
C VAL A 107 18.17 -5.33 -0.78
N THR A 108 18.34 -4.02 -0.93
CA THR A 108 19.66 -3.40 -1.21
C THR A 108 20.40 -2.96 0.05
N LYS A 109 19.67 -2.70 1.13
CA LYS A 109 20.16 -2.09 2.38
C LYS A 109 20.92 -0.77 2.19
N THR A 110 20.63 -0.05 1.10
CA THR A 110 21.30 1.21 0.77
C THR A 110 21.08 2.30 1.84
N PRO A 111 22.10 3.07 2.24
CA PRO A 111 21.95 4.14 3.22
C PRO A 111 21.05 5.27 2.73
N LEU A 112 20.93 5.47 1.40
CA LEU A 112 20.12 6.53 0.79
C LEU A 112 18.63 6.43 1.13
N LEU A 113 18.12 5.21 1.33
CA LEU A 113 16.72 4.94 1.63
C LEU A 113 16.47 4.63 3.11
N ARG A 114 17.52 4.64 3.95
CA ARG A 114 17.39 4.31 5.38
C ARG A 114 16.46 5.27 6.12
N TRP A 115 16.54 6.57 5.80
CA TRP A 115 15.65 7.57 6.41
C TRP A 115 14.20 7.33 6.00
N PHE A 116 13.96 6.98 4.74
CA PHE A 116 12.64 6.72 4.20
C PHE A 116 12.01 5.49 4.85
N ASN A 117 12.79 4.41 4.99
CA ASN A 117 12.37 3.22 5.70
C ASN A 117 11.97 3.53 7.15
N LYS A 118 12.74 4.36 7.86
CA LYS A 118 12.38 4.79 9.22
C LYS A 118 11.11 5.63 9.26
N LEU A 119 10.91 6.51 8.28
CA LEU A 119 9.69 7.32 8.17
C LEU A 119 8.48 6.43 7.95
N HIS A 120 8.54 5.50 6.99
CA HIS A 120 7.46 4.56 6.71
C HIS A 120 7.07 3.76 7.95
N PHE A 121 8.03 3.11 8.60
CA PHE A 121 7.76 2.35 9.83
C PHE A 121 7.30 3.21 11.01
N TYR A 122 7.63 4.51 11.05
CA TYR A 122 7.08 5.40 12.08
C TYR A 122 5.56 5.56 11.94
N PHE A 123 5.05 5.69 10.70
CA PHE A 123 3.61 5.77 10.45
C PHE A 123 2.93 4.42 10.63
N HIS A 124 3.48 3.37 10.02
CA HIS A 124 2.98 1.99 10.14
C HIS A 124 2.80 1.57 11.62
N ASP A 125 3.79 1.86 12.45
CA ASP A 125 3.79 1.45 13.86
C ASP A 125 3.00 2.38 14.79
N PHE A 126 2.45 3.49 14.27
CA PHE A 126 1.95 4.60 15.09
C PHE A 126 0.89 4.16 16.11
N PHE A 127 -0.10 3.37 15.68
CA PHE A 127 -1.10 2.80 16.57
C PHE A 127 -0.72 1.40 17.07
N VAL A 128 -0.06 0.58 16.23
CA VAL A 128 0.31 -0.80 16.55
C VAL A 128 1.18 -0.87 17.80
N ARG A 129 2.17 0.02 17.96
CA ARG A 129 3.04 0.04 19.16
C ARG A 129 2.29 0.29 20.46
N LYS A 130 1.16 1.01 20.41
CA LYS A 130 0.39 1.40 21.61
C LYS A 130 -0.76 0.44 21.92
N LYS A 131 -1.39 -0.11 20.88
CA LYS A 131 -2.65 -0.87 21.01
C LYS A 131 -2.50 -2.34 20.61
N GLY A 132 -1.34 -2.74 20.10
CA GLY A 132 -1.16 -4.03 19.44
C GLY A 132 -1.68 -4.01 18.00
N ASP A 133 -1.28 -5.04 17.25
CA ASP A 133 -1.78 -5.27 15.91
C ASP A 133 -3.06 -6.14 15.95
N VAL A 134 -3.78 -6.18 14.84
CA VAL A 134 -4.97 -7.01 14.66
C VAL A 134 -4.61 -8.31 13.92
N PRO A 135 -5.39 -9.39 14.08
CA PRO A 135 -5.20 -10.56 13.24
C PRO A 135 -5.35 -10.25 11.75
N LEU A 136 -4.42 -10.76 10.92
CA LEU A 136 -4.36 -10.49 9.48
C LEU A 136 -5.70 -10.71 8.75
N TYR A 137 -6.46 -11.74 9.09
CA TYR A 137 -7.73 -12.03 8.43
C TYR A 137 -8.80 -10.96 8.69
N TYR A 138 -8.85 -10.36 9.89
CA TYR A 138 -9.74 -9.23 10.17
C TYR A 138 -9.33 -8.00 9.37
N ALA A 139 -8.02 -7.74 9.29
CA ALA A 139 -7.49 -6.64 8.51
C ALA A 139 -7.77 -6.79 7.01
N LEU A 140 -7.61 -8.00 6.45
CA LEU A 140 -7.92 -8.28 5.05
C LEU A 140 -9.41 -8.09 4.75
N MET A 141 -10.30 -8.54 5.65
CA MET A 141 -11.73 -8.32 5.50
C MET A 141 -12.09 -6.82 5.52
N ALA A 142 -11.51 -6.06 6.45
CA ALA A 142 -11.69 -4.61 6.51
C ALA A 142 -11.17 -3.91 5.25
N GLN A 143 -10.03 -4.35 4.71
CA GLN A 143 -9.46 -3.83 3.47
C GLN A 143 -10.36 -4.12 2.26
N VAL A 144 -10.92 -5.33 2.16
CA VAL A 144 -11.89 -5.65 1.08
C VAL A 144 -13.11 -4.74 1.15
N VAL A 145 -13.67 -4.53 2.35
CA VAL A 145 -14.81 -3.61 2.55
C VAL A 145 -14.43 -2.17 2.17
N PHE A 146 -13.24 -1.72 2.58
CA PHE A 146 -12.76 -0.39 2.27
C PHE A 146 -12.52 -0.19 0.76
N ILE A 147 -11.89 -1.15 0.09
CA ILE A 147 -11.73 -1.17 -1.37
C ILE A 147 -13.10 -1.13 -2.05
N ALA A 148 -14.05 -1.98 -1.64
CA ALA A 148 -15.39 -2.00 -2.21
C ALA A 148 -16.11 -0.65 -2.05
N TYR A 149 -15.96 0.01 -0.89
CA TYR A 149 -16.47 1.36 -0.68
C TYR A 149 -15.79 2.39 -1.60
N LEU A 150 -14.46 2.37 -1.69
CA LEU A 150 -13.69 3.27 -2.57
C LEU A 150 -14.06 3.11 -4.04
N GLN A 151 -14.38 1.89 -4.49
CA GLN A 151 -14.85 1.62 -5.85
C GLN A 151 -16.18 2.30 -6.19
N THR A 152 -16.96 2.77 -5.19
CA THR A 152 -18.18 3.58 -5.43
C THR A 152 -17.87 5.06 -5.70
N LYS A 153 -16.61 5.47 -5.57
CA LYS A 153 -16.10 6.84 -5.74
C LYS A 153 -15.25 7.00 -7.01
N LEU A 154 -15.08 5.93 -7.76
CA LEU A 154 -14.51 5.85 -9.11
C LEU A 154 -15.63 5.60 -10.10
#